data_AF-A0A6N6P1L3-F1
#
_entry.id   AF-A0A6N6P1L3-F1
#
_cell.length_a   1.000
_cell.length_b   1.000
_cell.length_c   1.000
_cell.angle_alpha   90.00
_cell.angle_beta   90.00
_cell.angle_gamma   90.00
#
_symmetry.space_group_name_H-M   'P 1'
#
loop_
_entity.id
_entity.type
_entity.pdbx_description
1 polymer ?
#
loop_
_entity_poly.entity_id
_entity_poly.type
_entity_poly.pdbx_seq_one_letter_code
_entity_poly.pdbx_strand_id
1 'polypeptide(L)'
;MPQADSSTDLNQALAQRILVLDGAMGTTIRSYGLSEADARSTRFASNDKDLLNNGDILSVTCPEVIGDVHKRFFEAGADICE
;
A
#
# COMPACT_ATOMS: atom_id res chain seq x y z
N MET A 1 4.68 15.62 -9.02
CA MET A 1 3.76 16.78 -8.93
C MET A 1 3.53 17.05 -7.44
N PRO A 2 3.52 18.30 -6.97
CA PRO A 2 3.16 18.57 -5.59
C PRO A 2 1.73 18.08 -5.33
N GLN A 3 1.54 17.35 -4.25
CA GLN A 3 0.21 16.92 -3.81
C GLN A 3 -0.59 18.15 -3.37
N ALA A 4 -1.90 18.15 -3.61
CA ALA A 4 -2.76 19.21 -3.14
C ALA A 4 -2.79 19.21 -1.59
N ASP A 5 -2.80 20.39 -0.98
CA ASP A 5 -3.00 20.52 0.46
C ASP A 5 -4.45 20.19 0.81
N SER A 6 -4.65 19.07 1.51
CA SER A 6 -5.95 18.58 1.97
C SER A 6 -6.22 18.88 3.45
N SER A 7 -5.45 19.78 4.08
CA SER A 7 -5.54 20.06 5.52
C SER A 7 -6.92 20.56 5.94
N THR A 8 -7.58 21.37 5.11
CA THR A 8 -8.93 21.88 5.41
C THR A 8 -9.95 20.75 5.46
N ASP A 9 -9.98 19.89 4.43
CA ASP A 9 -10.92 18.77 4.34
C ASP A 9 -10.68 17.75 5.48
N LEU A 10 -9.41 17.45 5.76
CA LEU A 10 -9.03 16.55 6.84
C LEU A 10 -9.46 17.08 8.21
N ASN A 11 -9.20 18.35 8.51
CA ASN A 11 -9.61 18.96 9.79
C ASN A 11 -11.13 18.99 9.94
N GLN A 12 -11.86 19.25 8.85
CA GLN A 12 -13.32 19.22 8.87
C GLN A 12 -13.85 17.82 9.16
N ALA A 13 -13.29 16.78 8.56
CA ALA A 13 -13.68 15.39 8.80
C ALA A 13 -13.37 14.94 10.25
N LEU A 14 -12.18 15.29 10.75
CA LEU A 14 -11.75 15.00 12.13
C LEU A 14 -12.64 15.68 13.19
N ALA A 15 -13.19 16.85 12.90
CA ALA A 15 -14.12 17.54 13.81
C ALA A 15 -15.49 16.85 13.92
N GLN A 16 -15.86 16.01 12.95
CA GLN A 16 -17.18 15.35 12.90
C GLN A 16 -17.15 13.95 13.50
N ARG A 17 -16.03 13.22 13.37
CA ARG A 17 -15.90 11.84 13.84
C ARG A 17 -14.43 11.42 13.94
N ILE A 18 -14.20 10.28 14.60
CA ILE A 18 -12.93 9.58 14.53
C ILE A 18 -12.72 9.05 13.10
N LEU A 19 -11.53 9.29 12.56
CA LEU A 19 -11.06 8.70 11.30
C LEU A 19 -10.15 7.51 11.60
N VAL A 20 -10.26 6.47 10.79
CA VAL A 20 -9.51 5.22 10.93
C VAL A 20 -8.41 5.16 9.86
N LEU A 21 -7.16 5.03 10.30
CA LEU A 21 -6.05 4.69 9.41
C LEU A 21 -6.09 3.20 9.08
N ASP A 22 -5.58 2.81 7.92
CA ASP A 22 -5.46 1.42 7.50
C ASP A 22 -4.56 0.59 8.43
N GLY A 23 -4.56 -0.72 8.19
CA GLY A 23 -3.83 -1.69 8.98
C GLY A 23 -2.46 -2.02 8.40
N ALA A 24 -1.78 -2.98 9.03
CA ALA A 24 -0.44 -3.37 8.63
C ALA A 24 -0.39 -3.93 7.18
N MET A 25 0.41 -3.28 6.33
CA MET A 25 0.63 -3.68 4.94
C MET A 25 1.37 -5.01 4.83
N GLY A 26 2.51 -5.15 5.51
CA GLY A 26 3.39 -6.31 5.36
C GLY A 26 2.76 -7.65 5.74
N THR A 27 1.90 -7.68 6.77
CA THR A 27 1.17 -8.90 7.15
C THR A 27 0.13 -9.27 6.10
N THR A 28 -0.54 -8.28 5.52
CA THR A 28 -1.58 -8.49 4.50
C THR A 28 -0.95 -8.95 3.18
N ILE A 29 0.14 -8.33 2.74
CA ILE A 29 0.89 -8.71 1.52
C ILE A 29 1.37 -10.17 1.59
N ARG A 30 1.84 -10.63 2.76
CA ARG A 30 2.29 -12.03 2.93
C ARG A 30 1.20 -13.06 2.61
N SER A 31 -0.08 -12.70 2.74
CA SER A 31 -1.21 -13.60 2.41
C SER A 31 -1.38 -13.86 0.91
N TYR A 32 -0.79 -13.02 0.04
CA TYR A 32 -0.84 -13.18 -1.41
C TYR A 32 0.16 -14.21 -1.94
N GLY A 33 1.08 -14.71 -1.10
CA GLY A 33 2.00 -15.77 -1.47
C GLY A 33 2.99 -15.40 -2.57
N LEU A 34 3.36 -14.11 -2.66
CA LEU A 34 4.30 -13.61 -3.66
C LEU A 34 5.64 -14.33 -3.60
N SER A 35 6.19 -14.61 -4.76
CA SER A 35 7.53 -15.17 -4.93
C SER A 35 8.57 -14.08 -5.18
N GLU A 36 9.85 -14.43 -5.02
CA GLU A 36 10.97 -13.57 -5.37
C GLU A 36 10.94 -13.15 -6.86
N ALA A 37 10.45 -14.03 -7.74
CA ALA A 37 10.31 -13.72 -9.16
C ALA A 37 9.23 -12.65 -9.41
N ASP A 38 8.12 -12.69 -8.68
CA ASP A 38 7.05 -11.68 -8.76
C ASP A 38 7.56 -10.32 -8.29
N ALA A 39 8.22 -10.30 -7.13
CA ALA A 39 8.77 -9.08 -6.54
C ALA A 39 9.81 -8.41 -7.45
N ARG A 40 10.63 -9.19 -8.17
CA ARG A 40 11.61 -8.68 -9.15
C ARG A 40 10.95 -8.18 -10.43
N SER A 41 9.94 -8.91 -10.92
CA SER A 41 9.34 -8.73 -12.23
C SER A 41 10.44 -8.62 -13.33
N THR A 42 10.13 -7.99 -14.46
CA THR A 42 11.12 -7.72 -15.52
C THR A 42 12.07 -6.58 -15.14
N ARG A 43 11.59 -5.59 -14.37
CA ARG A 43 12.33 -4.36 -14.05
C ARG A 43 13.57 -4.60 -13.18
N PHE A 44 13.53 -5.57 -12.27
CA PHE A 44 14.61 -5.86 -11.32
C PHE A 44 15.14 -7.30 -11.42
N ALA A 45 14.94 -7.95 -12.57
CA ALA A 45 15.34 -9.35 -12.81
C ALA A 45 16.82 -9.61 -12.48
N SER A 46 17.71 -8.65 -12.78
CA SER A 46 19.17 -8.77 -12.59
C SER A 46 19.70 -8.23 -11.26
N ASN A 47 18.85 -7.94 -10.28
CA ASN A 47 19.30 -7.38 -9.00
C ASN A 47 20.06 -8.43 -8.17
N ASP A 48 21.20 -8.09 -7.58
CA ASP A 48 22.03 -9.09 -6.87
C ASP A 48 21.44 -9.52 -5.50
N LYS A 49 20.54 -8.70 -4.93
CA LYS A 49 19.92 -8.95 -3.62
C LYS A 49 18.46 -9.35 -3.76
N ASP A 50 17.97 -10.11 -2.78
CA ASP A 50 16.56 -10.47 -2.69
C ASP A 50 15.68 -9.26 -2.45
N LEU A 51 14.53 -9.22 -3.12
CA LEU A 51 13.61 -8.08 -3.15
C LEU A 51 12.23 -8.42 -2.57
N LEU A 52 11.88 -9.69 -2.34
CA LEU A 52 10.54 -10.10 -1.89
C LEU A 52 10.08 -9.39 -0.60
N ASN A 53 11.00 -9.12 0.33
CA ASN A 53 10.65 -8.46 1.59
C ASN A 53 10.75 -6.91 1.50
N ASN A 54 11.00 -6.35 0.33
CA ASN A 54 10.96 -4.92 0.09
C ASN A 54 9.58 -4.51 -0.44
N GLY A 55 8.69 -4.13 0.47
CA GLY A 55 7.30 -3.76 0.16
C GLY A 55 7.19 -2.58 -0.82
N ASP A 56 8.11 -1.60 -0.75
CA ASP A 56 8.07 -0.40 -1.61
C ASP A 56 8.19 -0.75 -3.09
N ILE A 57 8.96 -1.79 -3.42
CA ILE A 57 9.15 -2.23 -4.80
C ILE A 57 7.87 -2.85 -5.37
N LEU A 58 7.02 -3.44 -4.51
CA LEU A 58 5.78 -4.08 -4.94
C LEU A 58 4.78 -3.08 -5.50
N SER A 59 4.82 -1.81 -5.09
CA SER A 59 4.03 -0.73 -5.71
C SER A 59 4.37 -0.53 -7.18
N VAL A 60 5.52 -1.00 -7.64
CA VAL A 60 5.99 -0.93 -9.03
C VAL A 60 5.87 -2.28 -9.74
N THR A 61 6.18 -3.38 -9.07
CA THR A 61 6.25 -4.71 -9.69
C THR A 61 4.97 -5.53 -9.58
N CYS A 62 4.15 -5.26 -8.56
CA CYS A 62 2.85 -5.89 -8.30
C CYS A 62 1.79 -4.84 -7.88
N PRO A 63 1.56 -3.77 -8.68
CA PRO A 63 0.67 -2.67 -8.31
C PRO A 63 -0.78 -3.11 -8.03
N GLU A 64 -1.24 -4.17 -8.70
CA GLU A 64 -2.55 -4.77 -8.46
C GLU A 64 -2.71 -5.37 -7.07
N VAL A 65 -1.64 -5.97 -6.52
CA VAL A 65 -1.65 -6.53 -5.16
C VAL A 65 -1.71 -5.41 -4.14
N ILE A 66 -0.90 -4.36 -4.30
CA ILE A 66 -0.92 -3.19 -3.41
C ILE A 66 -2.28 -2.48 -3.46
N GLY A 67 -2.84 -2.31 -4.66
CA GLY A 67 -4.17 -1.75 -4.84
C GLY A 67 -5.27 -2.57 -4.15
N ASP A 68 -5.21 -3.90 -4.23
CA ASP A 68 -6.17 -4.78 -3.55
C ASP A 68 -6.03 -4.72 -2.02
N VAL A 69 -4.80 -4.61 -1.49
CA VAL A 69 -4.57 -4.43 -0.05
C VAL A 69 -5.25 -3.16 0.48
N HIS A 70 -5.03 -2.00 -0.15
CA HIS A 70 -5.69 -0.76 0.27
C HIS A 70 -7.20 -0.84 0.12
N LYS A 71 -7.68 -1.42 -0.99
CA LYS A 71 -9.11 -1.63 -1.22
C LYS A 71 -9.75 -2.41 -0.09
N ARG A 72 -9.11 -3.50 0.37
CA ARG A 72 -9.61 -4.31 1.48
C ARG A 72 -9.67 -3.54 2.80
N PHE A 73 -8.73 -2.64 3.05
CA PHE A 73 -8.82 -1.75 4.22
C PHE A 73 -9.95 -0.74 4.10
N PHE A 74 -10.16 -0.13 2.95
CA PHE A 74 -11.32 0.75 2.71
C PHE A 74 -12.64 -0.01 2.87
N GLU A 75 -12.75 -1.24 2.33
CA GLU A 75 -13.93 -2.09 2.50
C GLU A 75 -14.18 -2.50 3.97
N ALA A 76 -13.11 -2.59 4.77
CA ALA A 76 -13.18 -2.84 6.20
C ALA A 76 -13.52 -1.57 7.04
N GLY A 77 -13.60 -0.40 6.40
CA GLY A 77 -13.96 0.86 7.05
C GLY A 77 -12.79 1.77 7.41
N ALA A 78 -11.60 1.55 6.85
CA ALA A 78 -10.54 2.55 6.90
C ALA A 78 -10.97 3.81 6.12
N ASP A 79 -10.58 4.97 6.62
CA ASP A 79 -10.83 6.27 6.01
C ASP A 79 -9.60 6.81 5.27
N ILE A 80 -8.41 6.38 5.69
CA ILE A 80 -7.12 6.87 5.23
C ILE A 80 -6.21 5.67 4.98
N CYS A 81 -5.43 5.69 3.90
CA CYS A 81 -4.37 4.73 3.62
C CYS A 81 -2.99 5.37 3.67
N GLU A 82 -1.97 4.59 4.03
CA GLU A 82 -0.54 4.96 3.96
C GLU A 82 0.08 4.66 2.58
#